data_AF-A0AA45UB72-F1
#
_entry.id   AF-A0AA45UB72-F1
#
_cell.length_a   1.000
_cell.length_b   1.000
_cell.length_c   1.000
_cell.angle_alpha   90.00
_cell.angle_beta   90.00
_cell.angle_gamma   90.00
#
_symmetry.space_group_name_H-M   'P 1'
#
loop_
_entity.id
_entity.type
_entity.pdbx_description
1 polymer ?
#
loop_
_entity_poly.entity_id
_entity_poly.type
_entity_poly.pdbx_seq_one_letter_code
_entity_poly.pdbx_strand_id
1 'polypeptide(L)'
;MTREDGPIPSASRLRHGRWLLALVPLVFVGGAFFWWQGSDGAVAPEGAPKPTSAPVSDPREVARAPAERSSAAMAAESAPPSLLSPEAREREARRELWQKRLERAKRSLESYVAATRYPPESRPGREHPDQLELAEPERTRPLSPKAAEDGTSDVQLRLKQDKVFVVGDEAVLFTVACEDSRRAARPCEVVSAMAHEADHLADAGGVPGVPVTFVDSGQGGDAVAGDGMLTGRFQPSKQGFAMFSGTLRVALRVRSGSLEDSAFFDVLYTSAPPATFSGRVREVLEGGSLDLYLPIQVRKAGRYVVSGRLDDEGGVPFAVLSFNEELQEGSQEVKLNVFGKVIRDDKPTFPLTLRDVEGFLLKEMGDPDRELMVTLRGPVHTTREYALEQFSDAEWRSPERDRYKNELEKDVMEAQKQLDAALSDRPEP
;
A
#
# COMPACT_ATOMS: atom_id res chain seq x y z
N MET A 1 -55.21 -27.15 41.60
CA MET A 1 -54.75 -27.77 42.85
C MET A 1 -53.31 -27.35 43.05
N THR A 2 -53.09 -26.57 44.09
CA THR A 2 -51.88 -25.84 44.47
C THR A 2 -51.00 -26.65 45.40
N ARG A 3 -49.69 -26.37 45.38
CA ARG A 3 -48.76 -26.32 46.53
C ARG A 3 -47.49 -25.62 46.01
N GLU A 4 -47.28 -24.32 46.18
CA GLU A 4 -46.89 -23.59 47.40
C GLU A 4 -45.79 -24.30 48.20
N ASP A 5 -44.56 -23.77 48.15
CA ASP A 5 -44.05 -22.89 49.22
C ASP A 5 -42.70 -22.26 48.80
N GLY A 6 -42.62 -20.93 48.96
CA GLY A 6 -41.39 -20.14 48.87
C GLY A 6 -40.67 -20.03 50.23
N PRO A 7 -40.12 -18.86 50.59
CA PRO A 7 -38.72 -18.50 50.32
C PRO A 7 -37.88 -18.33 51.62
N ILE A 8 -36.55 -18.30 51.49
CA ILE A 8 -35.65 -17.84 52.57
C ILE A 8 -34.74 -16.70 52.06
N PRO A 9 -34.73 -15.53 52.73
CA PRO A 9 -33.85 -14.40 52.48
C PRO A 9 -32.71 -14.33 53.53
N SER A 10 -31.57 -13.72 53.18
CA SER A 10 -30.64 -13.03 54.10
C SER A 10 -29.39 -12.60 53.32
N ALA A 11 -28.63 -11.55 53.62
CA ALA A 11 -28.82 -10.29 54.31
C ALA A 11 -27.53 -9.49 54.04
N SER A 12 -27.69 -8.18 53.98
CA SER A 12 -26.66 -7.15 53.89
C SER A 12 -25.60 -7.15 55.01
N ARG A 13 -24.35 -6.77 54.69
CA ARG A 13 -23.47 -5.83 55.45
C ARG A 13 -22.53 -5.17 54.43
N LEU A 14 -22.55 -3.86 54.12
CA LEU A 14 -22.23 -2.66 54.91
C LEU A 14 -20.84 -2.65 55.57
N ARG A 15 -19.94 -1.92 54.89
CA ARG A 15 -19.27 -0.67 55.32
C ARG A 15 -17.93 -0.71 56.07
N HIS A 16 -17.13 0.31 55.68
CA HIS A 16 -15.98 0.97 56.32
C HIS A 16 -14.59 0.47 55.90
N GLY A 17 -13.62 1.32 55.55
CA GLY A 17 -13.52 2.76 55.74
C GLY A 17 -12.41 3.42 54.91
N ARG A 18 -12.55 4.74 54.77
CA ARG A 18 -11.64 5.73 54.19
C ARG A 18 -10.39 5.90 55.07
N TRP A 19 -9.34 6.56 54.55
CA TRP A 19 -8.55 7.68 55.11
C TRP A 19 -7.51 8.09 54.02
N LEU A 20 -7.61 9.29 53.41
CA LEU A 20 -6.84 10.55 53.67
C LEU A 20 -5.35 10.43 53.26
N LEU A 21 -4.62 11.37 52.63
CA LEU A 21 -4.76 12.76 52.19
C LEU A 21 -3.55 13.08 51.27
N ALA A 22 -3.81 13.76 50.15
CA ALA A 22 -3.13 14.94 49.60
C ALA A 22 -1.67 15.30 50.01
N LEU A 23 -0.84 15.65 49.01
CA LEU A 23 -0.13 16.95 48.92
C LEU A 23 0.70 17.06 47.60
N VAL A 24 0.52 18.18 46.90
CA VAL A 24 1.40 18.76 45.87
C VAL A 24 2.17 19.90 46.54
N PRO A 25 3.41 20.22 46.13
CA PRO A 25 3.60 21.49 45.42
C PRO A 25 4.63 21.46 44.26
N LEU A 26 4.56 22.55 43.51
CA LEU A 26 5.13 22.93 42.22
C LEU A 26 6.49 23.67 42.39
N VAL A 27 7.05 24.12 41.25
CA VAL A 27 8.06 25.20 41.02
C VAL A 27 9.52 24.67 40.88
N PHE A 28 10.36 24.93 39.85
CA PHE A 28 10.72 26.09 38.97
C PHE A 28 11.00 25.60 37.52
N VAL A 29 10.70 26.25 36.38
CA VAL A 29 11.08 27.56 35.78
C VAL A 29 12.58 27.79 35.53
N GLY A 30 12.95 27.85 34.24
CA GLY A 30 14.19 28.46 33.68
C GLY A 30 15.16 27.43 33.06
N GLY A 31 15.65 27.55 31.82
CA GLY A 31 15.48 28.57 30.80
C GLY A 31 16.29 28.27 29.52
N ALA A 32 16.02 29.08 28.50
CA ALA A 32 16.89 29.58 27.42
C ALA A 32 17.60 28.60 26.45
N PHE A 33 17.17 28.67 25.19
CA PHE A 33 17.98 29.07 24.02
C PHE A 33 19.46 28.64 23.97
N PHE A 34 19.82 27.73 23.05
CA PHE A 34 21.04 27.84 22.24
C PHE A 34 20.93 27.10 20.89
N TRP A 35 21.01 27.91 19.84
CA TRP A 35 21.45 27.75 18.45
C TRP A 35 21.93 26.41 17.83
N TRP A 36 21.36 26.15 16.64
CA TRP A 36 21.96 25.91 15.30
C TRP A 36 23.51 25.83 15.17
N GLN A 37 24.00 24.68 14.68
CA GLN A 37 25.09 24.44 13.68
C GLN A 37 25.19 22.92 13.49
N GLY A 38 24.94 22.37 12.30
CA GLY A 38 25.79 22.53 11.12
C GLY A 38 26.92 21.50 11.19
N SER A 39 26.66 20.26 10.74
CA SER A 39 27.68 19.22 10.61
C SER A 39 27.86 18.85 9.14
N ASP A 40 28.55 19.73 8.41
CA ASP A 40 29.49 19.29 7.39
C ASP A 40 30.71 18.71 8.11
N GLY A 41 31.19 17.55 7.63
CA GLY A 41 32.54 17.05 7.94
C GLY A 41 32.63 16.00 9.04
N ALA A 42 32.21 14.77 8.75
CA ALA A 42 32.77 13.59 9.41
C ALA A 42 33.98 13.11 8.59
N VAL A 43 35.17 13.31 9.15
CA VAL A 43 36.44 12.73 8.70
C VAL A 43 36.32 11.20 8.76
N ALA A 44 36.50 10.55 7.61
CA ALA A 44 36.53 9.10 7.50
C ALA A 44 37.76 8.51 8.23
N PRO A 45 37.60 7.44 9.02
CA PRO A 45 38.73 6.71 9.57
C PRO A 45 39.48 5.97 8.44
N GLU A 46 40.78 6.20 8.42
CA GLU A 46 41.76 5.63 7.52
C GLU A 46 41.92 4.12 7.79
N GLY A 47 41.61 3.27 6.81
CA GLY A 47 41.96 1.86 6.82
C GLY A 47 40.85 0.87 6.44
N ALA A 48 40.47 0.82 5.14
CA ALA A 48 39.86 -0.37 4.54
C ALA A 48 40.04 -0.34 2.99
N PRO A 49 40.17 -1.51 2.33
CA PRO A 49 40.82 -1.66 1.02
C PRO A 49 39.94 -1.30 -0.18
N LYS A 50 40.59 -0.84 -1.26
CA LYS A 50 40.00 -0.53 -2.58
C LYS A 50 39.31 -1.77 -3.20
N PRO A 51 38.05 -1.65 -3.67
CA PRO A 51 37.46 -2.69 -4.52
C PRO A 51 37.87 -2.51 -5.98
N THR A 52 38.48 -3.58 -6.49
CA THR A 52 38.81 -3.88 -7.89
C THR A 52 37.55 -3.95 -8.76
N SER A 53 37.59 -3.23 -9.88
CA SER A 53 36.67 -3.34 -11.00
C SER A 53 37.14 -4.37 -12.02
N ALA A 54 36.25 -5.27 -12.48
CA ALA A 54 36.13 -5.83 -13.84
C ALA A 54 35.20 -7.09 -13.83
N PRO A 55 34.62 -7.55 -14.96
CA PRO A 55 34.84 -7.13 -16.35
C PRO A 55 33.57 -6.81 -17.17
N VAL A 56 33.71 -5.82 -18.06
CA VAL A 56 32.87 -5.65 -19.25
C VAL A 56 33.43 -6.57 -20.33
N SER A 57 32.56 -7.33 -21.00
CA SER A 57 32.90 -8.24 -22.08
C SER A 57 33.18 -7.47 -23.37
N ASP A 58 34.30 -7.78 -24.02
CA ASP A 58 34.74 -7.23 -25.30
C ASP A 58 33.81 -7.57 -26.47
N PRO A 59 33.62 -6.65 -27.45
CA PRO A 59 33.17 -7.00 -28.79
C PRO A 59 34.33 -7.60 -29.61
N ARG A 60 34.11 -8.80 -30.14
CA ARG A 60 34.98 -9.42 -31.15
C ARG A 60 34.95 -8.68 -32.48
N GLU A 61 36.16 -8.46 -32.97
CA GLU A 61 36.60 -7.99 -34.28
C GLU A 61 36.15 -8.90 -35.44
N VAL A 62 35.60 -8.31 -36.51
CA VAL A 62 35.63 -8.90 -37.87
C VAL A 62 35.99 -7.83 -38.90
N ALA A 63 37.25 -7.89 -39.33
CA ALA A 63 37.82 -7.63 -40.67
C ALA A 63 37.45 -6.37 -41.48
N ARG A 64 38.48 -5.57 -41.75
CA ARG A 64 38.67 -4.65 -42.91
C ARG A 64 39.07 -5.50 -44.13
N ALA A 65 38.51 -5.37 -45.34
CA ALA A 65 38.74 -4.37 -46.42
C ALA A 65 38.20 -4.99 -47.76
N PRO A 66 38.13 -4.33 -48.94
CA PRO A 66 38.52 -2.96 -49.30
C PRO A 66 37.42 -2.13 -50.02
N ALA A 67 37.77 -0.89 -50.31
CA ALA A 67 36.97 0.09 -51.03
C ALA A 67 36.76 -0.26 -52.52
N GLU A 68 35.51 -0.18 -52.97
CA GLU A 68 35.18 0.14 -54.35
C GLU A 68 34.30 1.39 -54.38
N ARG A 69 34.77 2.39 -55.13
CA ARG A 69 33.97 3.53 -55.55
C ARG A 69 32.93 3.02 -56.54
N SER A 70 31.65 3.18 -56.23
CA SER A 70 30.62 3.29 -57.25
C SER A 70 29.69 4.44 -56.90
N SER A 71 29.74 5.44 -57.78
CA SER A 71 28.84 6.57 -57.86
C SER A 71 27.43 6.10 -58.19
N ALA A 72 26.46 6.39 -57.32
CA ALA A 72 25.06 6.50 -57.71
C ALA A 72 24.42 7.62 -56.89
N ALA A 73 24.39 8.80 -57.49
CA ALA A 73 23.51 9.88 -57.06
C ALA A 73 22.06 9.43 -57.23
N MET A 74 21.30 9.38 -56.15
CA MET A 74 19.84 9.51 -56.20
C MET A 74 19.35 10.35 -55.03
N ALA A 75 19.04 11.60 -55.38
CA ALA A 75 17.96 12.42 -54.87
C ALA A 75 17.72 12.37 -53.34
N ALA A 76 18.45 13.21 -52.62
CA ALA A 76 17.86 13.85 -51.46
C ALA A 76 16.70 14.71 -51.95
N GLU A 77 15.48 14.23 -51.73
CA GLU A 77 14.25 14.96 -51.97
C GLU A 77 14.30 16.24 -51.13
N SER A 78 14.64 17.34 -51.81
CA SER A 78 14.73 18.66 -51.23
C SER A 78 13.35 19.03 -50.70
N ALA A 79 13.22 19.08 -49.37
CA ALA A 79 12.14 19.78 -48.71
C ALA A 79 11.98 21.16 -49.38
N PRO A 80 10.76 21.62 -49.68
CA PRO A 80 10.55 22.87 -50.39
C PRO A 80 11.27 24.02 -49.68
N PRO A 81 11.94 24.93 -50.41
CA PRO A 81 12.68 26.02 -49.80
C PRO A 81 11.72 26.89 -48.99
N SER A 82 11.93 26.94 -47.67
CA SER A 82 11.19 27.85 -46.80
C SER A 82 11.36 29.28 -47.32
N LEU A 83 10.25 29.99 -47.54
CA LEU A 83 10.21 31.37 -48.02
C LEU A 83 10.74 32.41 -47.01
N LEU A 84 11.27 31.95 -45.88
CA LEU A 84 11.71 32.76 -44.74
C LEU A 84 13.23 32.90 -44.72
N SER A 85 13.73 34.09 -44.39
CA SER A 85 15.16 34.31 -44.13
C SER A 85 15.67 33.39 -43.01
N PRO A 86 16.96 33.04 -42.96
CA PRO A 86 17.54 32.26 -41.86
C PRO A 86 17.19 32.83 -40.48
N GLU A 87 17.28 34.16 -40.33
CA GLU A 87 16.91 34.88 -39.09
C GLU A 87 15.42 34.78 -38.76
N ALA A 88 14.55 34.79 -39.77
CA ALA A 88 13.12 34.58 -39.54
C ALA A 88 12.86 33.15 -39.04
N ARG A 89 13.49 32.13 -39.63
CA ARG A 89 13.38 30.73 -39.19
C ARG A 89 13.88 30.52 -37.76
N GLU A 90 15.00 31.13 -37.38
CA GLU A 90 15.51 31.06 -36.02
C GLU A 90 14.56 31.69 -35.00
N ARG A 91 13.93 32.82 -35.36
CA ARG A 91 12.91 33.46 -34.52
C ARG A 91 11.65 32.60 -34.39
N GLU A 92 11.20 31.95 -35.47
CA GLU A 92 10.07 31.01 -35.39
C GLU A 92 10.41 29.82 -34.49
N ALA A 93 11.57 29.20 -34.70
CA ALA A 93 12.02 28.07 -33.89
C ALA A 93 12.16 28.45 -32.40
N ARG A 94 12.67 29.65 -32.09
CA ARG A 94 12.78 30.18 -30.72
C ARG A 94 11.40 30.38 -30.10
N ARG A 95 10.43 30.96 -30.84
CA ARG A 95 9.04 31.12 -30.39
C ARG A 95 8.39 29.77 -30.09
N GLU A 96 8.47 28.83 -31.01
CA GLU A 96 7.91 27.48 -30.84
C GLU A 96 8.52 26.74 -29.66
N LEU A 97 9.84 26.84 -29.47
CA LEU A 97 10.53 26.25 -28.33
C LEU A 97 10.00 26.80 -27.01
N TRP A 98 9.91 28.12 -26.88
CA TRP A 98 9.42 28.76 -25.65
C TRP A 98 7.94 28.52 -25.41
N GLN A 99 7.13 28.42 -26.47
CA GLN A 99 5.73 28.00 -26.35
C GLN A 99 5.63 26.59 -25.77
N LYS A 100 6.39 25.62 -26.31
CA LYS A 100 6.42 24.24 -25.79
C LYS A 100 6.91 24.19 -24.34
N ARG A 101 7.90 25.02 -23.97
CA ARG A 101 8.40 25.13 -22.59
C ARG A 101 7.36 25.69 -21.64
N LEU A 102 6.65 26.75 -22.05
CA LEU A 102 5.56 27.34 -21.28
C LEU A 102 4.42 26.34 -21.06
N GLU A 103 4.01 25.62 -22.10
CA GLU A 103 3.00 24.57 -22.00
C GLU A 103 3.42 23.43 -21.06
N ARG A 104 4.71 23.06 -21.05
CA ARG A 104 5.24 22.08 -20.10
C ARG A 104 5.21 22.64 -18.68
N ALA A 105 5.70 23.86 -18.46
CA ALA A 105 5.73 24.48 -17.13
C ALA A 105 4.32 24.62 -16.54
N LYS A 106 3.35 25.07 -17.34
CA LYS A 106 1.93 25.15 -16.93
C LYS A 106 1.37 23.79 -16.54
N ARG A 107 1.62 22.76 -17.36
CA ARG A 107 1.18 21.39 -17.04
C ARG A 107 1.82 20.84 -15.77
N SER A 108 3.11 21.11 -15.54
CA SER A 108 3.78 20.71 -14.30
C SER A 108 3.17 21.38 -13.08
N LEU A 109 2.94 22.69 -13.12
CA LEU A 109 2.29 23.43 -12.04
C LEU A 109 0.87 22.91 -11.77
N GLU A 110 0.06 22.77 -12.81
CA GLU A 110 -1.32 22.28 -12.70
C GLU A 110 -1.37 20.86 -12.11
N SER A 111 -0.53 19.95 -12.63
CA SER A 111 -0.44 18.57 -12.13
C SER A 111 -0.02 18.54 -10.67
N TYR A 112 0.95 19.39 -10.28
CA TYR A 112 1.42 19.47 -8.91
C TYR A 112 0.34 19.99 -7.96
N VAL A 113 -0.35 21.07 -8.32
CA VAL A 113 -1.44 21.65 -7.52
C VAL A 113 -2.58 20.64 -7.37
N ALA A 114 -2.95 19.95 -8.44
CA ALA A 114 -3.98 18.91 -8.39
C ALA A 114 -3.57 17.73 -7.49
N ALA A 115 -2.35 17.21 -7.63
CA ALA A 115 -1.87 16.06 -6.86
C ALA A 115 -1.72 16.36 -5.36
N THR A 116 -1.44 17.63 -5.00
CA THR A 116 -1.20 18.09 -3.62
C THR A 116 -2.40 18.82 -3.00
N ARG A 117 -3.59 18.67 -3.57
CA ARG A 117 -4.83 19.28 -3.04
C ARG A 117 -5.19 18.76 -1.64
N TYR A 118 -4.92 17.48 -1.39
CA TYR A 118 -5.20 16.78 -0.13
C TYR A 118 -3.89 16.31 0.51
N PRO A 119 -3.82 16.15 1.85
CA PRO A 119 -2.66 15.57 2.50
C PRO A 119 -2.42 14.12 2.03
N PRO A 120 -1.19 13.61 2.06
CA PRO A 120 -0.92 12.21 1.72
C PRO A 120 -1.65 11.21 2.64
N GLU A 121 -1.94 11.60 3.88
CA GLU A 121 -2.64 10.80 4.89
C GLU A 121 -4.16 10.70 4.67
N SER A 122 -4.73 11.51 3.77
CA SER A 122 -6.18 11.55 3.53
C SER A 122 -6.46 11.77 2.06
N ARG A 123 -6.75 10.69 1.33
CA ARG A 123 -6.93 10.72 -0.13
C ARG A 123 -8.36 10.33 -0.53
N PRO A 124 -8.93 10.99 -1.55
CA PRO A 124 -10.14 10.52 -2.19
C PRO A 124 -9.95 9.11 -2.75
N GLY A 125 -10.93 8.24 -2.53
CA GLY A 125 -10.93 6.86 -3.00
C GLY A 125 -10.85 6.75 -4.52
N ARG A 126 -11.45 7.72 -5.24
CA ARG A 126 -11.39 7.80 -6.70
C ARG A 126 -9.98 7.94 -7.27
N GLU A 127 -9.01 8.37 -6.47
CA GLU A 127 -7.60 8.48 -6.87
C GLU A 127 -6.81 7.20 -6.60
N HIS A 128 -7.32 6.31 -5.73
CA HIS A 128 -6.66 5.09 -5.26
C HIS A 128 -7.65 3.91 -5.21
N PRO A 129 -8.29 3.54 -6.34
CA PRO A 129 -9.32 2.50 -6.37
C PRO A 129 -8.79 1.12 -5.96
N ASP A 130 -7.50 0.87 -6.15
CA ASP A 130 -6.79 -0.34 -5.75
C ASP A 130 -6.66 -0.48 -4.23
N GLN A 131 -6.78 0.61 -3.47
CA GLN A 131 -6.67 0.61 -2.00
C GLN A 131 -8.03 0.53 -1.29
N LEU A 132 -9.14 0.60 -2.03
CA LEU A 132 -10.49 0.60 -1.46
C LEU A 132 -10.97 -0.78 -1.01
N GLU A 133 -10.32 -1.83 -1.50
CA GLU A 133 -10.59 -3.21 -1.14
C GLU A 133 -9.36 -3.80 -0.42
N LEU A 134 -9.61 -4.77 0.46
CA LEU A 134 -8.52 -5.58 0.98
C LEU A 134 -7.95 -6.45 -0.13
N ALA A 135 -6.63 -6.63 -0.14
CA ALA A 135 -5.98 -7.51 -1.09
C ALA A 135 -6.38 -8.97 -0.81
N GLU A 136 -7.24 -9.53 -1.66
CA GLU A 136 -7.52 -10.96 -1.76
C GLU A 136 -6.89 -11.50 -3.05
N PRO A 137 -5.62 -11.99 -3.00
CA PRO A 137 -4.93 -12.40 -4.20
C PRO A 137 -5.66 -13.53 -4.89
N GLU A 138 -5.93 -13.33 -6.17
CA GLU A 138 -6.43 -14.34 -7.07
C GLU A 138 -5.52 -14.40 -8.30
N ARG A 139 -5.11 -15.61 -8.67
CA ARG A 139 -4.33 -15.86 -9.88
C ARG A 139 -4.87 -17.06 -10.62
N THR A 140 -4.98 -16.90 -11.93
CA THR A 140 -5.30 -17.98 -12.85
C THR A 140 -4.14 -18.17 -13.81
N ARG A 141 -3.75 -19.42 -14.02
CA ARG A 141 -2.68 -19.80 -14.95
C ARG A 141 -2.98 -21.16 -15.56
N PRO A 142 -2.39 -21.55 -16.69
CA PRO A 142 -2.52 -22.92 -17.19
C PRO A 142 -2.09 -23.92 -16.12
N LEU A 143 -2.86 -25.01 -15.94
CA LEU A 143 -2.47 -26.07 -15.01
C LEU A 143 -1.16 -26.73 -15.46
N SER A 144 -0.97 -26.92 -16.77
CA SER A 144 0.30 -27.34 -17.35
C SER A 144 0.73 -26.33 -18.42
N PRO A 145 1.79 -25.53 -18.20
CA PRO A 145 2.30 -24.59 -19.18
C PRO A 145 2.62 -25.26 -20.52
N LYS A 146 3.29 -26.43 -20.46
CA LYS A 146 3.64 -27.20 -21.66
C LYS A 146 2.41 -27.67 -22.45
N ALA A 147 1.41 -28.23 -21.77
CA ALA A 147 0.21 -28.71 -22.45
C ALA A 147 -0.59 -27.56 -23.10
N ALA A 148 -0.57 -26.38 -22.49
CA ALA A 148 -1.18 -25.18 -23.03
C ALA A 148 -0.40 -24.63 -24.24
N GLU A 149 0.93 -24.58 -24.18
CA GLU A 149 1.80 -24.20 -25.30
C GLU A 149 1.62 -25.14 -26.51
N ASP A 150 1.53 -26.45 -26.25
CA ASP A 150 1.30 -27.48 -27.29
C ASP A 150 -0.16 -27.50 -27.79
N GLY A 151 -1.07 -26.70 -27.21
CA GLY A 151 -2.49 -26.65 -27.56
C GLY A 151 -3.26 -27.93 -27.23
N THR A 152 -2.70 -28.79 -26.36
CA THR A 152 -3.26 -30.10 -25.99
C THR A 152 -4.19 -30.04 -24.78
N SER A 153 -4.20 -28.93 -24.05
CA SER A 153 -5.11 -28.67 -22.94
C SER A 153 -5.43 -27.19 -22.80
N ASP A 154 -6.64 -26.88 -22.39
CA ASP A 154 -7.08 -25.53 -22.01
C ASP A 154 -7.40 -25.39 -20.52
N VAL A 155 -7.04 -26.40 -19.71
CA VAL A 155 -7.27 -26.39 -18.26
C VAL A 155 -6.42 -25.31 -17.59
N GLN A 156 -7.11 -24.40 -16.91
CA GLN A 156 -6.58 -23.37 -16.05
C GLN A 156 -6.70 -23.78 -14.59
N LEU A 157 -5.68 -23.44 -13.81
CA LEU A 157 -5.62 -23.52 -12.37
C LEU A 157 -5.88 -22.13 -11.79
N ARG A 158 -6.99 -22.01 -11.06
CA ARG A 158 -7.36 -20.82 -10.29
C ARG A 158 -6.96 -21.02 -8.83
N LEU A 159 -6.19 -20.08 -8.32
CA LEU A 159 -5.69 -20.06 -6.95
C LEU A 159 -6.15 -18.75 -6.30
N LYS A 160 -6.88 -18.84 -5.20
CA LYS A 160 -7.28 -17.69 -4.40
C LYS A 160 -6.80 -17.86 -2.96
N GLN A 161 -6.43 -16.76 -2.30
CA GLN A 161 -6.25 -16.73 -0.85
C GLN A 161 -7.00 -15.53 -0.26
N ASP A 162 -7.61 -15.69 0.92
CA ASP A 162 -8.40 -14.62 1.55
C ASP A 162 -7.52 -13.53 2.20
N LYS A 163 -6.25 -13.84 2.47
CA LYS A 163 -5.22 -12.91 2.96
C LYS A 163 -3.81 -13.38 2.64
N VAL A 164 -2.88 -12.44 2.52
CA VAL A 164 -1.43 -12.70 2.45
C VAL A 164 -0.79 -12.58 3.83
N PHE A 165 -1.26 -11.61 4.61
CA PHE A 165 -0.75 -11.28 5.93
C PHE A 165 -1.52 -12.06 6.99
N VAL A 166 -0.79 -12.80 7.84
CA VAL A 166 -1.38 -13.62 8.90
C VAL A 166 -0.67 -13.32 10.21
N VAL A 167 -1.43 -13.02 11.25
CA VAL A 167 -0.87 -12.60 12.54
C VAL A 167 -1.36 -13.50 13.67
N GLY A 168 -0.42 -14.05 14.44
CA GLY A 168 -0.68 -14.87 15.62
C GLY A 168 -1.66 -16.01 15.39
N ASP A 169 -2.84 -15.93 16.00
CA ASP A 169 -3.86 -16.98 15.96
C ASP A 169 -4.79 -16.92 14.73
N GLU A 170 -4.52 -16.01 13.78
CA GLU A 170 -5.24 -15.97 12.52
C GLU A 170 -5.03 -17.24 11.70
N ALA A 171 -6.04 -17.56 10.91
CA ALA A 171 -5.95 -18.54 9.85
C ALA A 171 -6.15 -17.85 8.50
N VAL A 172 -5.57 -18.46 7.47
CA VAL A 172 -5.76 -18.12 6.06
C VAL A 172 -6.53 -19.25 5.39
N LEU A 173 -7.40 -18.88 4.46
CA LEU A 173 -8.14 -19.78 3.59
C LEU A 173 -7.56 -19.69 2.19
N PHE A 174 -7.35 -20.86 1.60
CA PHE A 174 -6.89 -21.03 0.23
C PHE A 174 -7.97 -21.74 -0.57
N THR A 175 -8.18 -21.31 -1.81
CA THR A 175 -9.09 -21.97 -2.75
C THR A 175 -8.31 -22.39 -3.98
N VAL A 176 -8.55 -23.63 -4.41
CA VAL A 176 -7.99 -24.24 -5.61
C VAL A 176 -9.15 -24.73 -6.47
N ALA A 177 -9.21 -24.27 -7.71
CA ALA A 177 -10.17 -24.75 -8.69
C ALA A 177 -9.49 -24.99 -10.04
N CYS A 178 -10.00 -25.98 -10.78
CA CYS A 178 -9.60 -26.26 -12.14
C CYS A 178 -10.76 -25.87 -13.05
N GLU A 179 -10.51 -25.02 -14.04
CA GLU A 179 -11.51 -24.51 -14.96
C GLU A 179 -10.97 -24.56 -16.39
N ASP A 180 -11.82 -24.50 -17.41
CA ASP A 180 -11.37 -24.41 -18.81
C ASP A 180 -11.29 -22.98 -19.32
N SER A 181 -10.95 -22.81 -20.59
CA SER A 181 -10.88 -21.50 -21.26
C SER A 181 -12.19 -20.70 -21.23
N ARG A 182 -13.33 -21.35 -20.96
CA ARG A 182 -14.66 -20.75 -20.85
C ARG A 182 -15.12 -20.59 -19.39
N ARG A 183 -14.21 -20.79 -18.42
CA ARG A 183 -14.47 -20.82 -16.97
C ARG A 183 -15.47 -21.90 -16.54
N ALA A 184 -15.60 -22.97 -17.32
CA ALA A 184 -16.39 -24.12 -16.89
C ALA A 184 -15.54 -25.00 -15.96
N ALA A 185 -16.11 -25.41 -14.83
CA ALA A 185 -15.43 -26.25 -13.84
C ALA A 185 -14.96 -27.57 -14.45
N ARG A 186 -13.76 -28.01 -14.04
CA ARG A 186 -13.15 -29.29 -14.40
C ARG A 186 -12.83 -30.08 -13.13
N PRO A 187 -12.82 -31.43 -13.18
CA PRO A 187 -12.41 -32.23 -12.04
C PRO A 187 -11.04 -31.78 -11.54
N CYS A 188 -10.95 -31.40 -10.28
CA CYS A 188 -9.75 -30.88 -9.67
C CYS A 188 -9.45 -31.68 -8.40
N GLU A 189 -8.18 -31.97 -8.15
CA GLU A 189 -7.75 -32.71 -6.98
C GLU A 189 -6.42 -32.13 -6.48
N VAL A 190 -6.33 -31.87 -5.18
CA VAL A 190 -5.04 -31.55 -4.53
C VAL A 190 -4.44 -32.86 -4.03
N VAL A 191 -3.47 -33.38 -4.78
CA VAL A 191 -2.80 -34.67 -4.51
C VAL A 191 -1.96 -34.59 -3.23
N SER A 192 -1.31 -33.46 -3.01
CA SER A 192 -0.53 -33.20 -1.80
C SER A 192 -0.45 -31.70 -1.53
N ALA A 193 -0.45 -31.30 -0.26
CA ALA A 193 -0.29 -29.93 0.15
C ALA A 193 0.49 -29.84 1.47
N MET A 194 1.60 -29.10 1.48
CA MET A 194 2.54 -29.03 2.60
C MET A 194 2.95 -27.58 2.88
N ALA A 195 2.75 -27.13 4.11
CA ALA A 195 3.22 -25.85 4.63
C ALA A 195 4.63 -25.96 5.20
N HIS A 196 5.53 -25.05 4.85
CA HIS A 196 6.92 -24.99 5.32
C HIS A 196 7.46 -23.56 5.23
N GLU A 197 8.64 -23.31 5.78
CA GLU A 197 9.36 -22.05 5.58
C GLU A 197 9.73 -21.88 4.10
N ALA A 198 9.60 -20.67 3.56
CA ALA A 198 9.88 -20.46 2.14
C ALA A 198 11.39 -20.57 1.82
N ASP A 199 11.71 -21.18 0.68
CA ASP A 199 13.07 -21.59 0.29
C ASP A 199 14.11 -20.45 0.18
N HIS A 200 13.68 -19.20 0.11
CA HIS A 200 14.57 -18.04 -0.02
C HIS A 200 15.15 -17.56 1.32
N LEU A 201 14.67 -18.09 2.44
CA LEU A 201 15.19 -17.75 3.77
C LEU A 201 16.50 -18.50 4.03
N ALA A 202 17.49 -17.83 4.63
CA ALA A 202 18.87 -18.33 4.78
C ALA A 202 18.99 -19.65 5.60
N ASP A 203 17.96 -20.00 6.37
CA ASP A 203 17.87 -21.22 7.18
C ASP A 203 16.67 -22.13 6.79
N ALA A 204 16.12 -21.95 5.57
CA ALA A 204 14.96 -22.71 5.11
C ALA A 204 15.24 -24.23 5.14
N GLY A 205 14.30 -24.99 5.73
CA GLY A 205 14.37 -26.46 5.83
C GLY A 205 14.59 -27.01 7.24
N GLY A 206 14.61 -26.16 8.29
CA GLY A 206 14.75 -26.59 9.69
C GLY A 206 13.52 -27.32 10.26
N VAL A 207 12.32 -27.06 9.74
CA VAL A 207 11.06 -27.64 10.22
C VAL A 207 10.45 -28.57 9.16
N PRO A 208 10.11 -29.83 9.50
CA PRO A 208 9.36 -30.71 8.61
C PRO A 208 8.05 -30.05 8.18
N GLY A 209 7.75 -30.08 6.89
CA GLY A 209 6.51 -29.49 6.38
C GLY A 209 5.28 -30.11 7.05
N VAL A 210 4.24 -29.31 7.25
CA VAL A 210 2.99 -29.72 7.87
C VAL A 210 1.89 -29.85 6.81
N PRO A 211 1.14 -30.97 6.76
CA PRO A 211 0.11 -31.15 5.75
C PRO A 211 -1.02 -30.12 5.91
N VAL A 212 -1.49 -29.60 4.79
CA VAL A 212 -2.70 -28.75 4.69
C VAL A 212 -3.73 -29.53 3.89
N THR A 213 -4.92 -29.72 4.45
CA THR A 213 -5.97 -30.50 3.76
C THR A 213 -6.85 -29.56 2.94
N PHE A 214 -7.15 -29.95 1.71
CA PHE A 214 -8.05 -29.25 0.80
C PHE A 214 -9.29 -30.12 0.53
N VAL A 215 -10.49 -29.58 0.77
CA VAL A 215 -11.75 -30.29 0.59
C VAL A 215 -12.82 -29.36 0.01
N ASP A 216 -13.76 -29.96 -0.71
CA ASP A 216 -14.98 -29.32 -1.22
C ASP A 216 -16.18 -29.98 -0.51
N SER A 217 -16.53 -29.45 0.65
CA SER A 217 -17.45 -30.05 1.62
C SER A 217 -18.47 -29.08 2.23
N GLY A 218 -18.41 -27.78 1.89
CA GLY A 218 -19.18 -26.72 2.53
C GLY A 218 -18.83 -26.50 4.01
N GLN A 219 -17.63 -26.93 4.43
CA GLN A 219 -17.13 -26.79 5.81
C GLN A 219 -15.72 -26.20 5.84
N GLY A 220 -15.29 -25.71 7.01
CA GLY A 220 -13.89 -25.28 7.21
C GLY A 220 -13.47 -24.03 6.46
N GLY A 221 -14.43 -23.23 5.99
CA GLY A 221 -14.19 -22.04 5.16
C GLY A 221 -14.68 -22.21 3.72
N ASP A 222 -15.02 -23.43 3.32
CA ASP A 222 -15.68 -23.70 2.05
C ASP A 222 -17.15 -23.26 2.09
N ALA A 223 -17.57 -22.46 1.10
CA ALA A 223 -18.88 -21.82 1.09
C ALA A 223 -19.99 -22.74 0.57
N VAL A 224 -19.69 -23.59 -0.42
CA VAL A 224 -20.68 -24.41 -1.10
C VAL A 224 -20.10 -25.79 -1.39
N ALA A 225 -20.70 -26.83 -0.83
CA ALA A 225 -20.25 -28.19 -1.08
C ALA A 225 -20.53 -28.66 -2.52
N GLY A 226 -19.53 -29.29 -3.13
CA GLY A 226 -19.59 -29.90 -4.46
C GLY A 226 -19.55 -28.92 -5.62
N ASP A 227 -19.09 -27.68 -5.41
CA ASP A 227 -19.02 -26.66 -6.47
C ASP A 227 -17.70 -26.71 -7.28
N GLY A 228 -16.78 -27.60 -6.90
CA GLY A 228 -15.48 -27.77 -7.54
C GLY A 228 -14.39 -26.82 -7.01
N MET A 229 -14.68 -26.03 -5.96
CA MET A 229 -13.71 -25.17 -5.28
C MET A 229 -13.16 -25.87 -4.04
N LEU A 230 -11.97 -26.45 -4.17
CA LEU A 230 -11.30 -27.08 -3.04
C LEU A 230 -10.76 -26.01 -2.09
N THR A 231 -11.19 -26.04 -0.83
CA THR A 231 -10.77 -25.08 0.19
C THR A 231 -9.84 -25.73 1.21
N GLY A 232 -8.70 -25.08 1.45
CA GLY A 232 -7.73 -25.44 2.47
C GLY A 232 -7.61 -24.35 3.54
N ARG A 233 -7.53 -24.75 4.81
CA ARG A 233 -7.35 -23.84 5.94
C ARG A 233 -5.98 -24.06 6.57
N PHE A 234 -5.25 -22.97 6.79
CA PHE A 234 -3.95 -23.00 7.45
C PHE A 234 -3.88 -21.97 8.58
N GLN A 235 -3.50 -22.43 9.77
CA GLN A 235 -3.29 -21.63 10.98
C GLN A 235 -1.86 -21.88 11.50
N PRO A 236 -0.88 -21.05 11.12
CA PRO A 236 0.53 -21.28 11.42
C PRO A 236 0.82 -21.55 12.90
N SER A 237 0.22 -20.75 13.80
CA SER A 237 0.36 -20.85 15.26
C SER A 237 -0.04 -22.21 15.84
N LYS A 238 -0.98 -22.92 15.21
CA LYS A 238 -1.45 -24.24 15.67
C LYS A 238 -0.85 -25.40 14.88
N GLN A 239 -0.09 -25.10 13.84
CA GLN A 239 0.42 -26.07 12.88
C GLN A 239 1.95 -26.02 12.78
N GLY A 240 2.64 -25.85 13.93
CA GLY A 240 4.10 -25.99 14.02
C GLY A 240 4.91 -24.70 13.84
N PHE A 241 4.27 -23.57 13.56
CA PHE A 241 4.96 -22.30 13.27
C PHE A 241 4.75 -21.23 14.36
N ALA A 242 4.33 -21.61 15.57
CA ALA A 242 4.04 -20.65 16.66
C ALA A 242 5.18 -19.67 16.98
N MET A 243 6.43 -20.11 16.83
CA MET A 243 7.62 -19.31 17.12
C MET A 243 8.25 -18.67 15.86
N PHE A 244 7.70 -18.94 14.68
CA PHE A 244 8.24 -18.45 13.42
C PHE A 244 7.68 -17.06 13.07
N SER A 245 8.47 -16.22 12.40
CA SER A 245 7.98 -15.00 11.76
C SER A 245 8.77 -14.80 10.48
N GLY A 246 8.06 -14.65 9.37
CA GLY A 246 8.65 -14.67 8.03
C GLY A 246 7.69 -15.21 7.00
N THR A 247 8.22 -15.53 5.82
CA THR A 247 7.43 -16.09 4.71
C THR A 247 7.27 -17.60 4.87
N LEU A 248 6.02 -18.05 4.95
CA LEU A 248 5.62 -19.46 4.87
C LEU A 248 5.09 -19.78 3.48
N ARG A 249 5.44 -20.95 2.97
CA ARG A 249 4.98 -21.48 1.69
C ARG A 249 4.09 -22.70 1.89
N VAL A 250 2.92 -22.70 1.28
CA VAL A 250 2.06 -23.87 1.12
C VAL A 250 2.23 -24.41 -0.29
N ALA A 251 3.08 -25.42 -0.47
CA ALA A 251 3.30 -26.04 -1.77
C ALA A 251 2.26 -27.13 -2.03
N LEU A 252 1.76 -27.17 -3.26
CA LEU A 252 0.67 -28.02 -3.72
C LEU A 252 1.13 -28.85 -4.91
N ARG A 253 0.58 -30.06 -5.05
CA ARG A 253 0.47 -30.76 -6.33
C ARG A 253 -1.00 -30.88 -6.67
N VAL A 254 -1.38 -30.36 -7.84
CA VAL A 254 -2.77 -30.30 -8.29
C VAL A 254 -2.92 -31.12 -9.55
N ARG A 255 -3.99 -31.90 -9.63
CA ARG A 255 -4.31 -32.79 -10.74
C ARG A 255 -5.68 -32.48 -11.31
N SER A 256 -5.77 -32.56 -12.64
CA SER A 256 -7.04 -32.54 -13.39
C SER A 256 -6.93 -33.50 -14.57
N GLY A 257 -7.66 -34.63 -14.51
CA GLY A 257 -7.52 -35.69 -15.50
C GLY A 257 -6.10 -36.26 -15.54
N SER A 258 -5.45 -36.22 -16.71
CA SER A 258 -4.06 -36.68 -16.90
C SER A 258 -3.00 -35.61 -16.64
N LEU A 259 -3.41 -34.38 -16.29
CA LEU A 259 -2.51 -33.27 -16.04
C LEU A 259 -2.25 -33.15 -14.55
N GLU A 260 -0.98 -33.01 -14.18
CA GLU A 260 -0.55 -32.75 -12.81
C GLU A 260 0.59 -31.74 -12.83
N ASP A 261 0.53 -30.73 -11.97
CA ASP A 261 1.60 -29.74 -11.81
C ASP A 261 1.65 -29.19 -10.37
N SER A 262 2.75 -28.52 -10.06
CA SER A 262 3.00 -27.88 -8.77
C SER A 262 2.49 -26.45 -8.73
N ALA A 263 1.93 -26.05 -7.59
CA ALA A 263 1.51 -24.69 -7.28
C ALA A 263 1.91 -24.33 -5.85
N PHE A 264 1.79 -23.07 -5.47
CA PHE A 264 2.02 -22.69 -4.09
C PHE A 264 1.21 -21.47 -3.69
N PHE A 265 1.10 -21.24 -2.39
CA PHE A 265 0.69 -19.98 -1.77
C PHE A 265 1.81 -19.51 -0.85
N ASP A 266 2.06 -18.20 -0.82
CA ASP A 266 2.96 -17.59 0.16
C ASP A 266 2.14 -16.78 1.17
N VAL A 267 2.56 -16.88 2.43
CA VAL A 267 1.93 -16.23 3.59
C VAL A 267 3.01 -15.49 4.36
N LEU A 268 2.81 -14.20 4.59
CA LEU A 268 3.68 -13.39 5.42
C LEU A 268 3.16 -13.45 6.86
N TYR A 269 3.84 -14.25 7.68
CA TYR A 269 3.40 -14.58 9.03
C TYR A 269 4.16 -13.80 10.09
N THR A 270 3.43 -13.18 11.02
CA THR A 270 3.98 -12.56 12.24
C THR A 270 3.42 -13.30 13.45
N SER A 271 4.26 -14.00 14.21
CA SER A 271 3.78 -14.83 15.35
C SER A 271 3.18 -14.02 16.49
N ALA A 272 3.75 -12.86 16.78
CA ALA A 272 3.28 -11.96 17.82
C ALA A 272 3.14 -10.54 17.27
N PRO A 273 1.92 -9.97 17.22
CA PRO A 273 1.73 -8.62 16.68
C PRO A 273 2.57 -7.59 17.44
N PRO A 274 3.25 -6.64 16.78
CA PRO A 274 4.06 -5.62 17.46
C PRO A 274 3.18 -4.62 18.23
N ALA A 275 1.91 -4.50 17.85
CA ALA A 275 0.88 -3.76 18.56
C ALA A 275 -0.50 -4.36 18.28
N THR A 276 -1.49 -4.01 19.11
CA THR A 276 -2.89 -4.43 18.92
C THR A 276 -3.81 -3.24 19.05
N PHE A 277 -4.76 -3.10 18.12
CA PHE A 277 -5.87 -2.15 18.29
C PHE A 277 -6.67 -2.51 19.54
N SER A 278 -7.13 -1.50 20.27
CA SER A 278 -7.79 -1.65 21.56
C SER A 278 -8.89 -0.62 21.73
N GLY A 279 -9.84 -0.88 22.62
CA GLY A 279 -10.88 0.09 22.96
C GLY A 279 -11.83 0.42 21.81
N ARG A 280 -12.48 1.59 21.91
CA ARG A 280 -13.40 2.12 20.89
C ARG A 280 -12.76 3.31 20.20
N VAL A 281 -13.07 3.48 18.91
CA VAL A 281 -12.66 4.66 18.17
C VAL A 281 -13.36 5.89 18.74
N ARG A 282 -12.61 6.96 18.94
CA ARG A 282 -13.12 8.28 19.33
C ARG A 282 -13.03 9.20 18.14
N GLU A 283 -14.13 9.88 17.83
CA GLU A 283 -14.15 10.88 16.75
C GLU A 283 -14.19 12.30 17.30
N VAL A 284 -13.55 13.23 16.60
CA VAL A 284 -13.55 14.66 16.90
C VAL A 284 -13.54 15.46 15.59
N LEU A 285 -14.44 16.44 15.47
CA LEU A 285 -14.36 17.43 14.42
C LEU A 285 -13.46 18.59 14.89
N GLU A 286 -12.30 18.76 14.27
CA GLU A 286 -11.32 19.79 14.62
C GLU A 286 -10.74 20.45 13.36
N GLY A 287 -10.63 21.78 13.36
CA GLY A 287 -10.04 22.51 12.23
C GLY A 287 -10.78 22.36 10.89
N GLY A 288 -12.05 21.93 10.92
CA GLY A 288 -12.84 21.63 9.72
C GLY A 288 -12.50 20.26 9.09
N SER A 289 -11.85 19.36 9.82
CA SER A 289 -11.59 17.97 9.44
C SER A 289 -12.13 17.03 10.53
N LEU A 290 -12.40 15.77 10.18
CA LEU A 290 -12.81 14.75 11.15
C LEU A 290 -11.61 13.88 11.52
N ASP A 291 -11.24 13.85 12.79
CA ASP A 291 -10.20 12.97 13.31
C ASP A 291 -10.83 11.73 13.97
N LEU A 292 -10.33 10.56 13.57
CA LEU A 292 -10.66 9.27 14.17
C LEU A 292 -9.45 8.77 14.97
N TYR A 293 -9.59 8.73 16.29
CA TYR A 293 -8.57 8.26 17.22
C TYR A 293 -8.80 6.80 17.56
N LEU A 294 -7.89 5.95 17.10
CA LEU A 294 -7.89 4.51 17.33
C LEU A 294 -6.93 4.21 18.48
N PRO A 295 -7.43 3.72 19.64
CA PRO A 295 -6.54 3.34 20.72
C PRO A 295 -5.72 2.11 20.32
N ILE A 296 -4.43 2.13 20.61
CA ILE A 296 -3.51 1.06 20.25
C ILE A 296 -2.64 0.71 21.46
N GLN A 297 -2.47 -0.58 21.72
CA GLN A 297 -1.52 -1.09 22.70
C GLN A 297 -0.26 -1.54 21.98
N VAL A 298 0.80 -0.75 22.11
CA VAL A 298 2.09 -0.96 21.46
C VAL A 298 2.97 -1.84 22.36
N ARG A 299 3.51 -2.92 21.79
CA ARG A 299 4.48 -3.81 22.46
C ARG A 299 5.91 -3.55 22.00
N LYS A 300 6.08 -3.09 20.75
CA LYS A 300 7.38 -2.71 20.19
C LYS A 300 7.33 -1.27 19.74
N ALA A 301 8.13 -0.40 20.33
CA ALA A 301 8.25 0.98 19.85
C ALA A 301 8.84 1.02 18.43
N GLY A 302 8.46 2.02 17.64
CA GLY A 302 8.98 2.23 16.29
C GLY A 302 7.98 2.91 15.36
N ARG A 303 8.27 2.91 14.05
CA ARG A 303 7.43 3.57 13.05
C ARG A 303 6.30 2.68 12.57
N TYR A 304 5.07 3.08 12.90
CA TYR A 304 3.87 2.35 12.50
C TYR A 304 3.24 3.00 11.29
N VAL A 305 2.84 2.16 10.34
CA VAL A 305 1.93 2.53 9.26
C VAL A 305 0.59 1.90 9.57
N VAL A 306 -0.46 2.71 9.63
CA VAL A 306 -1.85 2.25 9.78
C VAL A 306 -2.66 2.83 8.64
N SER A 307 -3.58 2.05 8.09
CA SER A 307 -4.45 2.49 7.01
C SER A 307 -5.88 2.01 7.23
N GLY A 308 -6.84 2.79 6.76
CA GLY A 308 -8.26 2.45 6.85
C GLY A 308 -9.03 3.04 5.68
N ARG A 309 -10.19 2.44 5.38
CA ARG A 309 -11.08 2.91 4.32
C ARG A 309 -12.33 3.52 4.93
N LEU A 310 -12.86 4.54 4.26
CA LEU A 310 -14.13 5.14 4.61
C LEU A 310 -15.16 4.92 3.52
N ASP A 311 -16.31 4.43 3.96
CA ASP A 311 -17.53 4.39 3.17
C ASP A 311 -18.52 5.45 3.63
N ASP A 312 -19.40 5.87 2.73
CA ASP A 312 -20.59 6.64 3.07
C ASP A 312 -21.70 5.75 3.67
N GLU A 313 -22.84 6.35 4.02
CA GLU A 313 -24.01 5.62 4.56
C GLU A 313 -24.48 4.48 3.63
N GLY A 314 -24.34 4.66 2.31
CA GLY A 314 -24.72 3.67 1.31
C GLY A 314 -23.73 2.52 1.16
N GLY A 315 -22.60 2.54 1.89
CA GLY A 315 -21.51 1.59 1.73
C GLY A 315 -20.63 1.86 0.52
N VAL A 316 -20.67 3.08 -0.04
CA VAL A 316 -19.82 3.48 -1.16
C VAL A 316 -18.48 3.98 -0.61
N PRO A 317 -17.35 3.32 -0.94
CA PRO A 317 -16.05 3.81 -0.52
C PRO A 317 -15.71 5.14 -1.19
N PHE A 318 -15.28 6.12 -0.38
CA PHE A 318 -14.95 7.46 -0.88
C PHE A 318 -13.60 7.99 -0.40
N ALA A 319 -12.98 7.42 0.63
CA ALA A 319 -11.66 7.87 1.08
C ALA A 319 -10.77 6.77 1.64
N VAL A 320 -9.46 6.96 1.49
CA VAL A 320 -8.41 6.16 2.13
C VAL A 320 -7.65 7.04 3.09
N LEU A 321 -7.49 6.55 4.32
CA LEU A 321 -6.78 7.23 5.39
C LEU A 321 -5.51 6.47 5.71
N SER A 322 -4.45 7.18 6.04
CA SER A 322 -3.24 6.57 6.57
C SER A 322 -2.63 7.37 7.72
N PHE A 323 -1.81 6.69 8.50
CA PHE A 323 -1.01 7.21 9.59
C PHE A 323 0.39 6.62 9.43
N ASN A 324 1.44 7.43 9.56
CA ASN A 324 2.83 7.01 9.43
C ASN A 324 3.73 7.78 10.41
N GLU A 325 3.71 7.37 11.68
CA GLU A 325 4.50 8.02 12.72
C GLU A 325 5.15 7.01 13.67
N GLU A 326 6.05 7.50 14.50
CA GLU A 326 6.68 6.71 15.56
C GLU A 326 5.80 6.64 16.79
N LEU A 327 5.57 5.42 17.26
CA LEU A 327 4.83 5.14 18.49
C LEU A 327 5.77 4.57 19.54
N GLN A 328 5.59 5.03 20.78
CA GLN A 328 6.28 4.48 21.94
C GLN A 328 5.56 3.23 22.46
N GLU A 329 6.29 2.38 23.18
CA GLU A 329 5.70 1.25 23.87
C GLU A 329 4.63 1.71 24.89
N GLY A 330 3.56 0.92 25.04
CA GLY A 330 2.45 1.25 25.92
C GLY A 330 1.18 1.63 25.18
N SER A 331 0.24 2.25 25.90
CA SER A 331 -1.02 2.72 25.32
C SER A 331 -0.78 4.03 24.55
N GLN A 332 -1.11 4.02 23.26
CA GLN A 332 -0.99 5.16 22.36
C GLN A 332 -2.33 5.36 21.60
N GLU A 333 -2.41 6.39 20.78
CA GLU A 333 -3.51 6.60 19.84
C GLU A 333 -2.96 6.77 18.42
N VAL A 334 -3.63 6.15 17.45
CA VAL A 334 -3.44 6.41 16.03
C VAL A 334 -4.51 7.39 15.59
N LYS A 335 -4.11 8.50 14.95
CA LYS A 335 -5.02 9.51 14.42
C LYS A 335 -5.17 9.35 12.92
N LEU A 336 -6.33 8.87 12.47
CA LEU A 336 -6.72 8.87 11.06
C LEU A 336 -7.53 10.14 10.77
N ASN A 337 -6.94 11.08 10.03
CA ASN A 337 -7.57 12.36 9.69
C ASN A 337 -8.35 12.26 8.38
N VAL A 338 -9.66 12.49 8.42
CA VAL A 338 -10.50 12.72 7.25
C VAL A 338 -10.46 14.21 6.93
N PHE A 339 -9.64 14.57 5.94
CA PHE A 339 -9.40 15.96 5.62
C PHE A 339 -10.69 16.60 5.09
N GLY A 340 -11.06 17.75 5.65
CA GLY A 340 -12.33 18.43 5.34
C GLY A 340 -12.60 18.59 3.85
N LYS A 341 -11.57 18.92 3.07
CA LYS A 341 -11.73 19.11 1.63
C LYS A 341 -12.12 17.84 0.88
N VAL A 342 -11.68 16.65 1.34
CA VAL A 342 -12.12 15.38 0.76
C VAL A 342 -13.64 15.23 0.93
N ILE A 343 -14.15 15.51 2.12
CA ILE A 343 -15.60 15.48 2.41
C ILE A 343 -16.36 16.55 1.60
N ARG A 344 -15.79 17.75 1.44
CA ARG A 344 -16.42 18.85 0.66
C ARG A 344 -16.46 18.56 -0.83
N ASP A 345 -15.40 18.00 -1.40
CA ASP A 345 -15.28 17.72 -2.83
C ASP A 345 -16.13 16.49 -3.21
N ASP A 346 -16.06 15.39 -2.43
CA ASP A 346 -16.74 14.13 -2.75
C ASP A 346 -18.19 14.06 -2.21
N LYS A 347 -18.53 14.84 -1.18
CA LYS A 347 -19.89 14.99 -0.61
C LYS A 347 -20.54 13.65 -0.21
N PRO A 348 -19.89 12.84 0.65
CA PRO A 348 -20.45 11.58 1.10
C PRO A 348 -21.73 11.79 1.93
N THR A 349 -22.59 10.78 1.93
CA THR A 349 -23.76 10.73 2.82
C THR A 349 -23.33 10.23 4.20
N PHE A 350 -23.74 10.92 5.27
CA PHE A 350 -23.45 10.53 6.64
C PHE A 350 -24.57 9.63 7.21
N PRO A 351 -24.26 8.76 8.19
CA PRO A 351 -22.97 8.58 8.85
C PRO A 351 -21.94 7.83 8.00
N LEU A 352 -20.65 8.15 8.21
CA LEU A 352 -19.55 7.46 7.52
C LEU A 352 -19.17 6.20 8.29
N THR A 353 -18.60 5.22 7.59
CA THR A 353 -18.10 3.99 8.21
C THR A 353 -16.61 3.81 7.95
N LEU A 354 -15.80 3.80 9.02
CA LEU A 354 -14.42 3.32 8.98
C LEU A 354 -14.43 1.80 8.96
N ARG A 355 -13.77 1.21 7.97
CA ARG A 355 -13.62 -0.24 7.85
C ARG A 355 -12.21 -0.65 7.46
N ASP A 356 -11.95 -1.95 7.62
CA ASP A 356 -10.75 -2.62 7.13
C ASP A 356 -9.48 -1.90 7.57
N VAL A 357 -9.28 -1.80 8.88
CA VAL A 357 -8.10 -1.12 9.44
C VAL A 357 -6.93 -2.10 9.49
N GLU A 358 -5.89 -1.79 8.73
CA GLU A 358 -4.65 -2.56 8.65
C GLU A 358 -3.52 -1.77 9.30
N GLY A 359 -2.55 -2.47 9.89
CA GLY A 359 -1.39 -1.82 10.52
C GLY A 359 -0.16 -2.69 10.54
N PHE A 360 1.01 -2.07 10.51
CA PHE A 360 2.29 -2.76 10.65
C PHE A 360 3.37 -1.83 11.22
N LEU A 361 4.35 -2.44 11.88
CA LEU A 361 5.61 -1.81 12.27
C LEU A 361 6.61 -1.96 11.13
N LEU A 362 7.18 -0.84 10.65
CA LEU A 362 8.29 -0.87 9.71
C LEU A 362 9.57 -1.32 10.39
N LYS A 363 10.31 -2.23 9.73
CA LYS A 363 11.62 -2.68 10.16
C LYS A 363 12.68 -1.97 9.33
N GLU A 364 13.76 -1.52 9.96
CA GLU A 364 14.89 -0.96 9.24
C GLU A 364 15.61 -2.01 8.39
N MET A 365 15.61 -3.27 8.85
CA MET A 365 16.29 -4.41 8.22
C MET A 365 15.50 -5.71 8.43
N GLY A 366 15.60 -6.63 7.46
CA GLY A 366 15.02 -7.98 7.52
C GLY A 366 13.99 -8.24 6.43
N ASP A 367 13.65 -9.51 6.24
CA ASP A 367 12.57 -9.96 5.34
C ASP A 367 11.53 -10.76 6.16
N PRO A 368 10.25 -10.38 6.15
CA PRO A 368 9.70 -9.16 5.55
C PRO A 368 10.20 -7.88 6.23
N ASP A 369 10.11 -6.76 5.50
CA ASP A 369 10.45 -5.39 5.93
C ASP A 369 9.49 -4.81 6.98
N ARG A 370 8.55 -5.63 7.49
CA ARG A 370 7.49 -5.21 8.39
C ARG A 370 7.05 -6.32 9.34
N GLU A 371 6.56 -5.94 10.51
CA GLU A 371 5.83 -6.82 11.42
C GLU A 371 4.36 -6.41 11.46
N LEU A 372 3.47 -7.37 11.24
CA LEU A 372 2.07 -7.09 10.94
C LEU A 372 1.21 -7.06 12.21
N MET A 373 0.21 -6.19 12.22
CA MET A 373 -0.86 -6.19 13.21
C MET A 373 -2.06 -6.99 12.70
N VAL A 374 -2.88 -7.47 13.62
CA VAL A 374 -4.17 -8.09 13.27
C VAL A 374 -5.04 -7.04 12.59
N THR A 375 -5.52 -7.36 11.38
CA THR A 375 -6.43 -6.48 10.62
C THR A 375 -7.81 -6.47 11.26
N LEU A 376 -8.39 -5.28 11.44
CA LEU A 376 -9.79 -5.13 11.80
C LEU A 376 -10.64 -5.13 10.52
N ARG A 377 -11.04 -6.33 10.07
CA ARG A 377 -11.86 -6.50 8.86
C ARG A 377 -13.31 -6.07 9.10
N GLY A 378 -13.91 -5.45 8.07
CA GLY A 378 -15.28 -4.95 8.09
C GLY A 378 -15.43 -3.65 8.90
N PRO A 379 -16.67 -3.28 9.26
CA PRO A 379 -16.96 -2.04 9.98
C PRO A 379 -16.26 -1.98 11.36
N VAL A 380 -15.48 -0.93 11.57
CA VAL A 380 -14.74 -0.65 12.82
C VAL A 380 -15.41 0.47 13.61
N HIS A 381 -15.86 1.52 12.95
CA HIS A 381 -16.52 2.66 13.59
C HIS A 381 -17.49 3.33 12.62
N THR A 382 -18.68 3.69 13.11
CA THR A 382 -19.66 4.49 12.38
C THR A 382 -19.73 5.87 13.01
N THR A 383 -19.60 6.91 12.19
CA THR A 383 -19.53 8.27 12.70
C THR A 383 -20.88 8.79 13.15
N ARG A 384 -20.89 9.95 13.81
CA ARG A 384 -22.11 10.76 13.89
C ARG A 384 -22.44 11.36 12.53
N GLU A 385 -23.63 11.93 12.44
CA GLU A 385 -24.00 12.80 11.34
C GLU A 385 -23.33 14.17 11.48
N TYR A 386 -22.82 14.67 10.35
CA TYR A 386 -22.22 16.01 10.26
C TYR A 386 -22.77 16.72 9.01
N ALA A 387 -22.98 18.03 9.13
CA ALA A 387 -23.31 18.86 7.99
C ALA A 387 -22.05 19.16 7.17
N LEU A 388 -22.16 19.16 5.84
CA LEU A 388 -21.01 19.39 4.95
C LEU A 388 -20.36 20.76 5.17
N GLU A 389 -21.10 21.76 5.66
CA GLU A 389 -20.62 23.12 5.95
C GLU A 389 -19.70 23.18 7.17
N GLN A 390 -19.68 22.13 8.01
CA GLN A 390 -18.78 22.03 9.15
C GLN A 390 -17.34 21.70 8.72
N PHE A 391 -17.14 21.26 7.48
CA PHE A 391 -15.85 20.88 6.93
C PHE A 391 -15.21 22.02 6.14
N SER A 392 -13.89 22.13 6.23
CA SER A 392 -13.11 23.13 5.52
C SER A 392 -13.00 22.78 4.03
N ASP A 393 -13.23 23.76 3.16
CA ASP A 393 -12.98 23.66 1.71
C ASP A 393 -11.54 24.08 1.35
N ALA A 394 -10.71 24.40 2.35
CA ALA A 394 -9.32 24.81 2.12
C ALA A 394 -8.47 23.63 1.61
N GLU A 395 -7.63 23.88 0.61
CA GLU A 395 -6.63 22.91 0.18
C GLU A 395 -5.57 22.69 1.26
N TRP A 396 -5.00 21.49 1.27
CA TRP A 396 -3.90 21.16 2.17
C TRP A 396 -2.72 22.12 1.99
N ARG A 397 -2.07 22.51 3.09
CA ARG A 397 -0.90 23.38 3.06
C ARG A 397 0.23 22.76 3.87
N SER A 398 1.43 22.84 3.31
CA SER A 398 2.68 22.53 4.01
C SER A 398 3.77 23.46 3.49
N PRO A 399 4.84 23.72 4.29
CA PRO A 399 5.98 24.52 3.82
C PRO A 399 6.60 23.96 2.54
N GLU A 400 6.64 22.62 2.42
CA GLU A 400 7.10 21.93 1.24
C GLU A 400 6.18 22.18 0.04
N ARG A 401 4.85 22.06 0.23
CA ARG A 401 3.88 22.30 -0.83
C ARG A 401 4.02 23.70 -1.40
N ASP A 402 4.03 24.69 -0.51
CA ASP A 402 4.11 26.10 -0.86
C ASP A 402 5.44 26.41 -1.57
N ARG A 403 6.55 25.82 -1.11
CA ARG A 403 7.87 25.96 -1.77
C ARG A 403 7.84 25.47 -3.21
N TYR A 404 7.42 24.24 -3.46
CA TYR A 404 7.40 23.67 -4.82
C TYR A 404 6.41 24.39 -5.73
N LYS A 405 5.24 24.79 -5.22
CA LYS A 405 4.30 25.61 -5.97
C LYS A 405 4.95 26.92 -6.42
N ASN A 406 5.62 27.62 -5.52
CA ASN A 406 6.30 28.88 -5.83
C ASN A 406 7.43 28.69 -6.86
N GLU A 407 8.19 27.59 -6.80
CA GLU A 407 9.22 27.29 -7.80
C GLU A 407 8.61 27.01 -9.18
N LEU A 408 7.54 26.22 -9.24
CA LEU A 408 6.84 25.94 -10.51
C LEU A 408 6.17 27.19 -11.10
N GLU A 409 5.67 28.10 -10.25
CA GLU A 409 5.17 29.41 -10.70
C GLU A 409 6.29 30.28 -11.31
N LYS A 410 7.51 30.24 -10.75
CA LYS A 410 8.67 30.92 -11.35
C LYS A 410 9.00 30.37 -12.74
N ASP A 411 8.96 29.05 -12.92
CA ASP A 411 9.19 28.42 -14.22
C ASP A 411 8.17 28.88 -15.28
N VAL A 412 6.90 29.00 -14.89
CA VAL A 412 5.85 29.52 -15.76
C VAL A 412 6.11 30.99 -16.11
N MET A 413 6.44 31.83 -15.12
CA MET A 413 6.73 33.24 -15.34
C MET A 413 7.93 33.45 -16.25
N GLU A 414 9.01 32.70 -16.05
CA GLU A 414 10.22 32.81 -16.87
C GLU A 414 9.95 32.33 -18.30
N ALA A 415 9.28 31.20 -18.49
CA ALA A 415 8.92 30.72 -19.83
C ALA A 415 8.00 31.70 -20.57
N GLN A 416 7.05 32.35 -19.87
CA GLN A 416 6.18 33.36 -20.44
C GLN A 416 6.98 34.60 -20.87
N LYS A 417 7.87 35.09 -19.99
CA LYS A 417 8.74 36.24 -20.29
C LYS A 417 9.61 36.01 -21.52
N GLN A 418 10.18 34.80 -21.67
CA GLN A 418 11.00 34.44 -22.83
C GLN A 418 10.17 34.31 -24.11
N LEU A 419 8.94 33.80 -24.02
CA LEU A 419 8.01 33.78 -25.14
C LEU A 419 7.63 35.20 -25.58
N ASP A 420 7.32 36.09 -24.63
CA ASP A 420 6.98 37.49 -24.90
C ASP A 420 8.15 38.22 -25.57
N ALA A 421 9.37 38.03 -25.08
CA ALA A 421 10.59 38.55 -25.70
C ALA A 421 10.78 38.04 -27.14
N ALA A 422 10.47 36.76 -27.39
CA ALA A 422 10.53 36.18 -28.72
C ALA A 422 9.43 36.70 -29.67
N LEU A 423 8.30 37.18 -29.12
CA LEU A 423 7.21 37.80 -29.88
C LEU A 423 7.44 39.29 -30.17
N SER A 424 8.14 40.00 -29.26
CA SER A 424 8.47 41.42 -29.42
C SER A 424 9.58 41.71 -30.43
N ASP A 425 10.39 40.70 -30.79
CA ASP A 425 11.51 40.78 -31.76
C ASP A 425 11.04 40.89 -33.24
N ARG A 426 10.03 41.72 -33.50
CA ARG A 426 9.51 42.01 -34.86
C ARG A 426 10.43 43.02 -35.56
N PRO A 427 10.89 42.79 -36.80
CA PRO A 427 11.45 43.85 -37.62
C PRO A 427 10.35 44.84 -37.99
N GLU A 428 10.70 46.14 -37.97
CA GLU A 428 9.89 47.17 -38.62
C GLU A 428 9.72 46.85 -40.12
N PRO A 429 8.57 47.22 -40.72
CA PRO A 429 8.20 46.86 -42.09
C PRO A 429 9.16 47.37 -43.17
#